data_AF-A0A0S2F7F4-F1
#
_entry.id   AF-A0A0S2F7F4-F1
#
_cell.length_a   1.000
_cell.length_b   1.000
_cell.length_c   1.000
_cell.angle_alpha   90.00
_cell.angle_beta   90.00
_cell.angle_gamma   90.00
#
_symmetry.space_group_name_H-M   'P 1'
#
loop_
_entity.id
_entity.type
_entity.pdbx_description
1 polymer ?
#
loop_
_entity_poly.entity_id
_entity_poly.type
_entity_poly.pdbx_seq_one_letter_code
_entity_poly.pdbx_strand_id
1 'polypeptide(L)'
;MAQRRLNSLLSRIELPDYLHSARKGRSYRTNAAAHSSAGRAIKVDIRQFYRSINDSYIHAFFRDVMECSPDVTHILTELASFERYLPTGSSLSPIVSFFAYWPMFDKLNSVASSVGAQMTVYVDDVVISGPGVSGSLIPICKRIMKDHGLRGHKVAYYHSGKTRVVTGVAVSPRGLSIPNKRLMKIRALRQEMDAAVDPATKALYKQAVLGQLREGSPLDPSFRTYSQAIERMA
;
A
#
# COMPACT_ATOMS: atom_id res chain seq x y z
N MET A 1 5.06 -7.57 23.17
CA MET A 1 6.33 -6.83 23.38
C MET A 1 7.41 -7.25 22.38
N ALA A 2 7.60 -8.56 22.14
CA ALA A 2 8.58 -9.11 21.19
C ALA A 2 8.45 -8.64 19.73
N GLN A 3 7.28 -8.78 19.09
CA GLN A 3 7.10 -8.37 17.68
C GLN A 3 7.39 -6.88 17.42
N ARG A 4 7.09 -6.00 18.39
CA ARG A 4 7.45 -4.56 18.28
C ARG A 4 8.96 -4.36 18.32
N ARG A 5 9.65 -5.10 19.21
CA ARG A 5 11.12 -5.05 19.31
C ARG A 5 11.75 -5.55 18.01
N LEU A 6 11.28 -6.67 17.48
CA LEU A 6 11.78 -7.21 16.21
C LEU A 6 11.54 -6.24 15.05
N ASN A 7 10.35 -5.65 14.94
CA ASN A 7 10.07 -4.61 13.95
C ASN A 7 11.01 -3.39 14.09
N SER A 8 11.33 -2.98 15.32
CA SER A 8 12.29 -1.89 15.57
C SER A 8 13.72 -2.23 15.15
N LEU A 9 14.09 -3.51 15.10
CA LEU A 9 15.40 -3.96 14.62
C LEU A 9 15.41 -4.08 13.10
N LEU A 10 14.41 -4.75 12.52
CA LEU A 10 14.28 -4.90 11.06
C LEU A 10 14.13 -3.55 10.34
N SER A 11 13.50 -2.56 10.96
CA SER A 11 13.36 -1.22 10.37
C SER A 11 14.67 -0.43 10.26
N ARG A 12 15.79 -0.97 10.77
CA ARG A 12 17.14 -0.42 10.60
C ARG A 12 17.86 -0.98 9.37
N ILE A 13 17.31 -2.02 8.75
CA ILE A 13 17.83 -2.57 7.50
C ILE A 13 17.58 -1.54 6.40
N GLU A 14 18.56 -1.34 5.54
CA GLU A 14 18.40 -0.49 4.36
C GLU A 14 17.36 -1.11 3.41
N LEU A 15 16.41 -0.29 2.98
CA LEU A 15 15.28 -0.74 2.16
C LEU A 15 15.37 -0.13 0.76
N PRO A 16 15.08 -0.90 -0.31
CA PRO A 16 15.08 -0.37 -1.67
C PRO A 16 14.14 0.83 -1.82
N ASP A 17 14.50 1.75 -2.72
CA ASP A 17 13.75 2.99 -2.90
C ASP A 17 12.34 2.78 -3.46
N TYR A 18 12.12 1.71 -4.22
CA TYR A 18 10.80 1.35 -4.73
C TYR A 18 9.83 0.93 -3.60
N LEU A 19 10.32 0.55 -2.41
CA LEU A 19 9.45 0.20 -1.30
C LEU A 19 8.92 1.47 -0.65
N HIS A 20 7.60 1.61 -0.62
CA HIS A 20 6.90 2.75 -0.01
C HIS A 20 6.03 2.39 1.19
N SER A 21 5.88 1.09 1.50
CA SER A 21 5.28 0.58 2.73
C SER A 21 6.33 0.29 3.81
N ALA A 22 5.87 0.16 5.06
CA ALA A 22 6.67 -0.34 6.19
C ALA A 22 7.97 0.44 6.52
N ARG A 23 8.14 1.67 6.02
CA ARG A 23 9.33 2.50 6.29
C ARG A 23 8.98 3.94 6.62
N LYS A 24 9.88 4.57 7.39
CA LYS A 24 9.76 5.99 7.76
C LYS A 24 9.98 6.86 6.52
N GLY A 25 9.26 7.99 6.45
CA GLY A 25 9.38 8.96 5.36
C GLY A 25 8.64 8.60 4.07
N ARG A 26 8.19 7.35 3.92
CA ARG A 26 7.28 6.94 2.84
C ARG A 26 5.85 6.77 3.36
N SER A 27 4.90 6.92 2.44
CA SER A 27 3.45 6.87 2.68
C SER A 27 2.71 6.59 1.37
N TYR A 28 1.42 6.28 1.47
CA TYR A 28 0.53 6.16 0.32
C TYR A 28 0.56 7.41 -0.59
N ARG A 29 0.80 8.61 -0.02
CA ARG A 29 0.94 9.84 -0.80
C ARG A 29 2.25 9.89 -1.57
N THR A 30 3.37 9.56 -0.93
CA THR A 30 4.67 9.51 -1.63
C THR A 30 4.68 8.43 -2.70
N ASN A 31 3.95 7.33 -2.49
CA ASN A 31 3.74 6.28 -3.48
C ASN A 31 3.02 6.83 -4.72
N ALA A 32 1.90 7.52 -4.51
CA ALA A 32 1.19 8.19 -5.59
C ALA A 32 2.04 9.27 -6.28
N ALA A 33 2.79 10.07 -5.49
CA ALA A 33 3.66 11.13 -5.98
C ALA A 33 4.73 10.62 -6.95
N ALA A 34 5.31 9.45 -6.67
CA ALA A 34 6.30 8.83 -7.55
C ALA A 34 5.74 8.67 -8.98
N HIS A 35 4.46 8.39 -9.13
CA HIS A 35 3.82 8.13 -10.42
C HIS A 35 3.15 9.37 -11.06
N SER A 36 3.61 10.58 -10.70
CA SER A 36 3.09 11.85 -11.25
C SER A 36 3.48 12.10 -12.71
N SER A 37 4.38 11.29 -13.28
CA SER A 37 4.78 11.43 -14.67
C SER A 37 3.59 11.23 -15.63
N ALA A 38 3.59 11.99 -16.72
CA ALA A 38 2.54 11.91 -17.74
C ALA A 38 2.57 10.59 -18.53
N GLY A 39 3.56 9.71 -18.32
CA GLY A 39 3.71 8.43 -19.03
C GLY A 39 2.58 7.43 -18.78
N ARG A 40 2.70 6.23 -19.36
CA ARG A 40 1.76 5.14 -19.09
C ARG A 40 2.04 4.54 -17.71
N ALA A 41 1.04 3.89 -17.12
CA ALA A 41 1.21 3.17 -15.87
C ALA A 41 0.42 1.85 -15.86
N ILE A 42 0.96 0.85 -15.19
CA ILE A 42 0.23 -0.36 -14.79
C ILE A 42 0.19 -0.43 -13.28
N LYS A 43 -0.91 -0.95 -12.77
CA LYS A 43 -1.10 -1.26 -11.35
C LYS A 43 -1.59 -2.69 -11.21
N VAL A 44 -1.00 -3.45 -10.29
CA VAL A 44 -1.34 -4.83 -10.00
C VAL A 44 -1.43 -5.03 -8.49
N ASP A 45 -2.58 -5.51 -8.02
CA ASP A 45 -2.86 -5.82 -6.60
C ASP A 45 -2.58 -7.30 -6.36
N ILE A 46 -1.90 -7.69 -5.29
CA ILE A 46 -1.66 -9.12 -4.98
C ILE A 46 -2.82 -9.69 -4.16
N ARG A 47 -3.42 -10.79 -4.64
CA ARG A 47 -4.59 -11.39 -3.98
C ARG A 47 -4.21 -12.02 -2.65
N GLN A 48 -4.93 -11.62 -1.58
CA GLN A 48 -4.80 -12.21 -0.23
C GLN A 48 -3.35 -12.18 0.30
N PHE A 49 -2.62 -11.10 0.04
CA PHE A 49 -1.17 -11.01 0.24
C PHE A 49 -0.65 -11.52 1.60
N TYR A 50 -1.21 -11.05 2.73
CA TYR A 50 -0.79 -11.54 4.05
C TYR A 50 -1.04 -13.04 4.23
N ARG A 51 -2.17 -13.55 3.73
CA ARG A 51 -2.55 -14.96 3.85
C ARG A 51 -1.78 -15.86 2.88
N SER A 52 -1.18 -15.31 1.83
CA SER A 52 -0.27 -16.07 0.96
C SER A 52 1.13 -16.24 1.56
N ILE A 53 1.49 -15.45 2.57
CA ILE A 53 2.78 -15.55 3.25
C ILE A 53 2.66 -16.62 4.35
N ASN A 54 3.03 -17.85 4.02
CA ASN A 54 3.15 -18.93 4.98
C ASN A 54 4.50 -18.89 5.72
N ASP A 55 4.60 -19.69 6.78
CA ASP A 55 5.80 -19.89 7.59
C ASP A 55 7.06 -20.21 6.79
N SER A 56 6.96 -20.94 5.67
CA SER A 56 8.13 -21.29 4.84
C SER A 56 8.79 -20.06 4.19
N TYR A 57 8.02 -19.06 3.77
CA TYR A 57 8.58 -17.81 3.22
C TYR A 57 9.19 -16.93 4.32
N ILE A 58 8.58 -16.93 5.51
CA ILE A 58 9.11 -16.22 6.69
C ILE A 58 10.44 -16.86 7.13
N HIS A 59 10.46 -18.19 7.18
CA HIS A 59 11.65 -18.97 7.51
C HIS A 59 12.75 -18.78 6.48
N ALA A 60 12.44 -18.79 5.18
CA ALA A 60 13.39 -18.52 4.12
C ALA A 60 13.99 -17.12 4.25
N PHE A 61 13.19 -16.10 4.61
CA PHE A 61 13.73 -14.77 4.91
C PHE A 61 14.77 -14.81 6.04
N PHE A 62 14.44 -15.38 7.20
CA PHE A 62 15.39 -15.40 8.32
C PHE A 62 16.62 -16.28 8.06
N ARG A 63 16.47 -17.40 7.34
CA ARG A 63 17.57 -18.31 7.00
C ARG A 63 18.46 -17.78 5.87
N ASP A 64 17.85 -17.41 4.75
CA ASP A 64 18.57 -17.21 3.48
C ASP A 64 18.95 -15.74 3.25
N VAL A 65 18.21 -14.80 3.85
CA VAL A 65 18.48 -13.36 3.70
C VAL A 65 19.18 -12.79 4.93
N MET A 66 18.72 -13.17 6.13
CA MET A 66 19.32 -12.72 7.39
C MET A 66 20.43 -13.65 7.89
N GLU A 67 20.66 -14.78 7.22
CA GLU A 67 21.70 -15.77 7.54
C GLU A 67 21.69 -16.23 9.01
N CYS A 68 20.49 -16.31 9.59
CA CYS A 68 20.34 -16.75 10.98
C CYS A 68 20.63 -18.25 11.12
N SER A 69 21.15 -18.65 12.27
CA SER A 69 21.30 -20.07 12.61
C SER A 69 19.94 -20.80 12.63
N PRO A 70 19.90 -22.13 12.44
CA PRO A 70 18.63 -22.86 12.33
C PRO A 70 17.68 -22.69 13.52
N ASP A 71 18.21 -22.69 14.73
CA ASP A 71 17.47 -22.48 15.99
C ASP A 71 16.87 -21.07 16.08
N VAL A 72 17.66 -20.04 15.78
CA VAL A 72 17.23 -18.64 15.75
C VAL A 72 16.17 -18.42 14.68
N THR A 73 16.38 -18.99 13.49
CA THR A 73 15.43 -18.93 12.37
C THR A 73 14.07 -19.50 12.76
N HIS A 74 14.07 -20.66 13.43
CA HIS A 74 12.84 -21.30 13.89
C HIS A 74 12.07 -20.40 14.88
N ILE A 75 12.75 -19.92 15.93
CA ILE A 75 12.14 -19.05 16.94
C ILE A 75 11.59 -17.76 16.32
N LEU A 76 12.35 -17.12 15.42
CA LEU A 76 11.90 -15.89 14.75
C LEU A 76 10.70 -16.14 13.83
N THR A 77 10.65 -17.29 13.17
CA THR A 77 9.51 -17.70 12.33
C THR A 77 8.26 -17.90 13.16
N GLU A 78 8.36 -18.60 14.29
CA GLU A 78 7.23 -18.78 15.22
C GLU A 78 6.75 -17.44 15.79
N LEU A 79 7.67 -16.56 16.18
CA LEU A 79 7.32 -15.22 16.68
C LEU A 79 6.65 -14.34 15.62
N ALA A 80 6.98 -14.54 14.34
CA ALA A 80 6.45 -13.74 13.24
C ALA A 80 5.16 -14.30 12.65
N SER A 81 4.81 -15.55 12.92
CA SER A 81 3.65 -16.22 12.32
C SER A 81 2.56 -16.54 13.35
N PHE A 82 1.33 -16.71 12.86
CA PHE A 82 0.18 -17.21 13.62
C PHE A 82 -0.59 -18.15 12.70
N GLU A 83 -0.95 -19.34 13.20
CA GLU A 83 -1.56 -20.41 12.38
C GLU A 83 -0.79 -20.69 11.08
N ARG A 84 0.55 -20.61 11.13
CA ARG A 84 1.46 -20.79 9.98
C ARG A 84 1.41 -19.70 8.91
N TYR A 85 0.77 -18.56 9.18
CA TYR A 85 0.71 -17.41 8.26
C TYR A 85 1.18 -16.12 8.93
N LEU A 86 1.53 -15.13 8.11
CA LEU A 86 1.81 -13.80 8.61
C LEU A 86 0.50 -13.14 9.10
N PRO A 87 0.38 -12.77 10.39
CA PRO A 87 -0.88 -12.27 10.95
C PRO A 87 -1.22 -10.88 10.43
N THR A 88 -2.52 -10.60 10.24
CA THR A 88 -2.98 -9.23 9.98
C THR A 88 -3.02 -8.43 11.27
N GLY A 89 -2.61 -7.15 11.23
CA GLY A 89 -2.62 -6.26 12.40
C GLY A 89 -1.38 -6.32 13.30
N SER A 90 -0.44 -7.25 13.07
CA SER A 90 0.86 -7.20 13.76
C SER A 90 1.71 -6.05 13.24
N SER A 91 2.44 -5.39 14.15
CA SER A 91 3.41 -4.35 13.80
C SER A 91 4.59 -4.87 12.97
N LEU A 92 4.83 -6.18 12.99
CA LEU A 92 5.93 -6.83 12.29
C LEU A 92 5.57 -7.22 10.84
N SER A 93 4.29 -7.51 10.59
CA SER A 93 3.83 -7.99 9.30
C SER A 93 4.16 -7.07 8.12
N PRO A 94 4.07 -5.73 8.21
CA PRO A 94 4.38 -4.86 7.07
C PRO A 94 5.80 -5.05 6.55
N ILE A 95 6.81 -5.17 7.44
CA ILE A 95 8.20 -5.30 7.01
C ILE A 95 8.55 -6.73 6.59
N VAL A 96 8.06 -7.74 7.33
CA VAL A 96 8.29 -9.15 7.01
C VAL A 96 7.60 -9.53 5.69
N SER A 97 6.42 -8.98 5.40
CA SER A 97 5.72 -9.25 4.14
C SER A 97 6.48 -8.80 2.90
N PHE A 98 7.22 -7.69 3.01
CA PHE A 98 8.13 -7.27 1.95
C PHE A 98 9.28 -8.26 1.79
N PHE A 99 10.00 -8.56 2.88
CA PHE A 99 11.19 -9.40 2.82
C PHE A 99 10.90 -10.84 2.40
N ALA A 100 9.75 -11.40 2.82
CA ALA A 100 9.28 -12.72 2.40
C ALA A 100 9.17 -12.87 0.87
N TYR A 101 8.94 -11.77 0.16
CA TYR A 101 8.83 -11.73 -1.30
C TYR A 101 9.83 -10.75 -1.95
N TRP A 102 10.91 -10.39 -1.24
CA TRP A 102 11.86 -9.41 -1.76
C TRP A 102 12.45 -9.82 -3.12
N PRO A 103 12.88 -11.08 -3.35
CA PRO A 103 13.37 -11.51 -4.67
C PRO A 103 12.35 -11.31 -5.80
N MET A 104 11.05 -11.50 -5.52
CA MET A 104 9.99 -11.25 -6.49
C MET A 104 9.88 -9.77 -6.82
N PHE A 105 9.84 -8.91 -5.79
CA PHE A 105 9.74 -7.47 -5.98
C PHE A 105 10.96 -6.91 -6.71
N ASP A 106 12.15 -7.40 -6.40
CA ASP A 106 13.38 -6.97 -7.08
C ASP A 106 13.42 -7.39 -8.55
N LYS A 107 12.92 -8.60 -8.86
CA LYS A 107 12.72 -9.05 -10.25
C LYS A 107 11.71 -8.19 -11.00
N LEU A 108 10.60 -7.80 -10.35
CA LEU A 108 9.62 -6.86 -10.92
C LEU A 108 10.25 -5.49 -11.18
N ASN A 109 11.06 -4.99 -10.23
CA ASN A 109 11.77 -3.72 -10.36
C ASN A 109 12.74 -3.76 -11.55
N SER A 110 13.49 -4.85 -11.69
CA SER A 110 14.43 -5.05 -12.79
C SER A 110 13.73 -5.01 -14.16
N VAL A 111 12.55 -5.62 -14.28
CA VAL A 111 11.72 -5.55 -15.50
C VAL A 111 11.18 -4.13 -15.76
N ALA A 112 10.84 -3.38 -14.71
CA ALA A 112 10.44 -1.99 -14.88
C ALA A 112 11.61 -1.13 -15.38
N SER A 113 12.78 -1.27 -14.75
CA SER A 113 13.99 -0.53 -15.12
C SER A 113 14.46 -0.81 -16.54
N SER A 114 14.33 -2.06 -17.03
CA SER A 114 14.75 -2.43 -18.39
C SER A 114 13.96 -1.76 -19.51
N VAL A 115 12.76 -1.22 -19.19
CA VAL A 115 11.95 -0.44 -20.13
C VAL A 115 11.95 1.06 -19.80
N GLY A 116 12.92 1.52 -19.01
CA GLY A 116 13.00 2.93 -18.57
C GLY A 116 11.80 3.36 -17.74
N ALA A 117 11.19 2.44 -16.99
CA ALA A 117 10.10 2.71 -16.07
C ALA A 117 10.58 2.59 -14.63
N GLN A 118 9.89 3.29 -13.74
CA GLN A 118 10.05 3.13 -12.30
C GLN A 118 8.92 2.28 -11.73
N MET A 119 9.24 1.53 -10.69
CA MET A 119 8.27 0.77 -9.90
C MET A 119 8.19 1.34 -8.49
N THR A 120 7.02 1.25 -7.87
CA THR A 120 6.89 1.28 -6.42
C THR A 120 6.02 0.14 -5.91
N VAL A 121 6.18 -0.18 -4.62
CA VAL A 121 5.40 -1.18 -3.89
C VAL A 121 4.86 -0.55 -2.62
N TYR A 122 3.55 -0.65 -2.43
CA TYR A 122 2.88 -0.30 -1.18
C TYR A 122 2.07 -1.50 -0.69
N VAL A 123 2.67 -2.29 0.21
CA VAL A 123 2.13 -3.58 0.67
C VAL A 123 1.94 -4.52 -0.53
N ASP A 124 0.70 -4.76 -0.95
CA ASP A 124 0.30 -5.64 -2.04
C ASP A 124 0.06 -4.89 -3.36
N ASP A 125 0.11 -3.56 -3.35
CA ASP A 125 -0.10 -2.70 -4.51
C ASP A 125 1.23 -2.41 -5.22
N VAL A 126 1.44 -3.05 -6.39
CA VAL A 126 2.60 -2.80 -7.25
C VAL A 126 2.20 -1.84 -8.37
N VAL A 127 2.93 -0.75 -8.52
CA VAL A 127 2.68 0.25 -9.56
C VAL A 127 3.95 0.47 -10.37
N ILE A 128 3.85 0.41 -11.69
CA ILE A 128 4.94 0.69 -12.61
C ILE A 128 4.50 1.83 -13.53
N SER A 129 5.30 2.88 -13.65
CA SER A 129 5.02 3.98 -14.59
C SER A 129 6.27 4.45 -15.29
N GLY A 130 6.13 4.87 -16.55
CA GLY A 130 7.22 5.40 -17.33
C GLY A 130 6.91 5.42 -18.83
N PRO A 131 7.81 5.96 -19.64
CA PRO A 131 7.66 6.02 -21.09
C PRO A 131 7.55 4.64 -21.75
N GLY A 132 8.35 3.65 -21.32
CA GLY A 132 8.33 2.30 -21.89
C GLY A 132 7.26 1.35 -21.31
N VAL A 133 6.38 1.85 -20.43
CA VAL A 133 5.27 1.03 -19.92
C VAL A 133 4.27 0.74 -21.03
N SER A 134 3.89 -0.52 -21.17
CA SER A 134 2.84 -0.95 -22.09
C SER A 134 2.02 -2.10 -21.49
N GLY A 135 0.90 -2.44 -22.12
CA GLY A 135 0.03 -3.53 -21.69
C GLY A 135 0.71 -4.91 -21.68
N SER A 136 1.80 -5.09 -22.44
CA SER A 136 2.55 -6.36 -22.48
C SER A 136 3.30 -6.66 -21.17
N LEU A 137 3.54 -5.67 -20.32
CA LEU A 137 4.16 -5.88 -19.00
C LEU A 137 3.22 -6.61 -18.04
N ILE A 138 1.89 -6.47 -18.19
CA ILE A 138 0.90 -7.10 -17.30
C ILE A 138 1.08 -8.63 -17.22
N PRO A 139 1.11 -9.39 -18.32
CA PRO A 139 1.33 -10.83 -18.26
C PRO A 139 2.72 -11.21 -17.73
N ILE A 140 3.74 -10.37 -17.94
CA ILE A 140 5.09 -10.59 -17.40
C ILE A 140 5.07 -10.46 -15.87
N CYS A 141 4.51 -9.37 -15.33
CA CYS A 141 4.38 -9.18 -13.89
C CYS A 141 3.56 -10.29 -13.24
N LYS A 142 2.43 -10.67 -13.87
CA LYS A 142 1.60 -11.79 -13.38
C LYS A 142 2.35 -13.11 -13.37
N ARG A 143 3.22 -13.37 -14.35
CA ARG A 143 4.06 -14.57 -14.38
C ARG A 143 5.06 -14.56 -13.24
N ILE A 144 5.79 -13.46 -13.05
CA ILE A 144 6.74 -13.31 -11.94
C ILE A 144 6.06 -13.54 -10.58
N MET A 145 4.86 -12.98 -10.38
CA MET A 145 4.07 -13.24 -9.18
C MET A 145 3.69 -14.72 -9.06
N LYS A 146 3.23 -15.35 -10.15
CA LYS A 146 2.84 -16.76 -10.16
C LYS A 146 4.01 -17.68 -9.84
N ASP A 147 5.21 -17.38 -10.33
CA ASP A 147 6.43 -18.15 -10.06
C ASP A 147 6.77 -18.17 -8.55
N HIS A 148 6.27 -17.20 -7.79
CA HIS A 148 6.38 -17.11 -6.32
C HIS A 148 5.09 -17.53 -5.59
N GLY A 149 4.21 -18.28 -6.26
CA GLY A 149 2.95 -18.75 -5.67
C GLY A 149 1.89 -17.67 -5.46
N LEU A 150 2.08 -16.46 -5.99
CA LEU A 150 1.17 -15.33 -5.85
C LEU A 150 0.28 -15.14 -7.07
N ARG A 151 -0.83 -14.43 -6.88
CA ARG A 151 -1.76 -14.09 -7.96
C ARG A 151 -2.01 -12.59 -8.01
N GLY A 152 -1.56 -11.95 -9.09
CA GLY A 152 -1.95 -10.58 -9.42
C GLY A 152 -3.44 -10.49 -9.80
N HIS A 153 -4.18 -9.58 -9.17
CA HIS A 153 -5.58 -9.28 -9.41
C HIS A 153 -5.83 -7.75 -9.45
N LYS A 154 -7.06 -7.33 -9.79
CA LYS A 154 -7.46 -5.91 -9.94
C LYS A 154 -6.47 -5.07 -10.75
N VAL A 155 -6.09 -5.59 -11.92
CA VAL A 155 -5.13 -4.90 -12.79
C VAL A 155 -5.76 -3.64 -13.37
N ALA A 156 -5.01 -2.54 -13.35
CA ALA A 156 -5.36 -1.33 -14.06
C ALA A 156 -4.23 -0.93 -15.02
N TYR A 157 -4.61 -0.48 -16.22
CA TYR A 157 -3.71 0.13 -17.18
C TYR A 157 -4.15 1.56 -17.45
N TYR A 158 -3.22 2.50 -17.30
CA TYR A 158 -3.45 3.92 -17.45
C TYR A 158 -2.67 4.43 -18.65
N HIS A 159 -3.39 5.06 -19.58
CA HIS A 159 -2.80 5.73 -20.73
C HIS A 159 -2.07 7.01 -20.33
N SER A 160 -1.18 7.46 -21.20
CA SER A 160 -0.46 8.73 -21.05
C SER A 160 -1.42 9.89 -20.83
N GLY A 161 -1.08 10.80 -19.92
CA GLY A 161 -1.85 11.99 -19.58
C GLY A 161 -3.19 11.76 -18.86
N LYS A 162 -3.62 10.51 -18.67
CA LYS A 162 -4.87 10.20 -17.95
C LYS A 162 -4.65 10.15 -16.44
N THR A 163 -5.64 10.65 -15.71
CA THR A 163 -5.66 10.53 -14.25
C THR A 163 -5.64 9.06 -13.84
N ARG A 164 -4.73 8.71 -12.94
CA ARG A 164 -4.61 7.36 -12.38
C ARG A 164 -4.85 7.38 -10.88
N VAL A 165 -5.39 6.30 -10.33
CA VAL A 165 -5.60 6.17 -8.88
C VAL A 165 -4.56 5.22 -8.32
N VAL A 166 -3.63 5.76 -7.53
CA VAL A 166 -2.54 5.02 -6.88
C VAL A 166 -2.74 5.12 -5.38
N THR A 167 -2.84 3.97 -4.69
CA THR A 167 -3.05 3.89 -3.24
C THR A 167 -4.08 4.89 -2.67
N GLY A 168 -5.23 5.03 -3.36
CA GLY A 168 -6.32 5.92 -2.92
C GLY A 168 -6.12 7.42 -3.21
N VAL A 169 -5.11 7.79 -4.00
CA VAL A 169 -4.83 9.17 -4.43
C VAL A 169 -4.98 9.27 -5.95
N ALA A 170 -5.66 10.32 -6.41
CA ALA A 170 -5.74 10.62 -7.83
C ALA A 170 -4.47 11.38 -8.24
N VAL A 171 -3.81 10.87 -9.26
CA VAL A 171 -2.57 11.42 -9.82
C VAL A 171 -2.88 11.91 -11.22
N SER A 172 -2.74 13.22 -11.43
CA SER A 172 -3.06 13.88 -12.69
C SER A 172 -1.94 14.84 -13.10
N PRO A 173 -1.92 15.34 -14.35
CA PRO A 173 -0.99 16.39 -14.75
C PRO A 173 -1.08 17.67 -13.89
N ARG A 174 -2.20 17.89 -13.20
CA ARG A 174 -2.40 19.03 -12.29
C ARG A 174 -1.87 18.77 -10.87
N GLY A 175 -1.33 17.59 -10.61
CA GLY A 175 -0.86 17.15 -9.31
C GLY A 175 -1.73 16.08 -8.66
N LEU A 176 -1.50 15.89 -7.36
CA LEU A 176 -2.18 14.92 -6.51
C LEU A 176 -3.48 15.49 -5.97
N SER A 177 -4.53 14.68 -5.97
CA SER A 177 -5.85 15.07 -5.46
C SER A 177 -6.62 13.88 -4.90
N ILE A 178 -7.76 14.18 -4.30
CA ILE A 178 -8.66 13.19 -3.75
C ILE A 178 -9.49 12.58 -4.90
N PRO A 179 -9.55 11.23 -5.05
CA PRO A 179 -10.37 10.62 -6.09
C PRO A 179 -11.85 10.95 -5.94
N ASN A 180 -12.55 11.10 -7.08
CA ASN A 180 -13.99 11.41 -7.08
C ASN A 180 -14.82 10.42 -6.26
N LYS A 181 -14.48 9.12 -6.29
CA LYS A 181 -15.14 8.09 -5.47
C LYS A 181 -15.10 8.41 -3.96
N ARG A 182 -13.99 8.98 -3.49
CA ARG A 182 -13.84 9.39 -2.09
C ARG A 182 -14.63 10.66 -1.80
N LEU A 183 -14.69 11.62 -2.72
CA LEU A 183 -15.56 12.80 -2.61
C LEU A 183 -17.04 12.40 -2.50
N MET A 184 -17.49 11.46 -3.34
CA MET A 184 -18.87 10.94 -3.29
C MET A 184 -19.16 10.24 -1.96
N LYS A 185 -18.21 9.47 -1.42
CA LYS A 185 -18.35 8.86 -0.09
C LYS A 185 -18.52 9.90 1.01
N ILE A 186 -17.72 10.97 0.99
CA ILE A 186 -17.82 12.07 1.98
C ILE A 186 -19.19 12.74 1.88
N ARG A 187 -19.68 13.00 0.66
CA ARG A 187 -21.01 13.58 0.44
C ARG A 187 -22.13 12.68 0.98
N ALA A 188 -22.07 11.38 0.69
CA ALA A 188 -23.05 10.42 1.20
C ALA A 188 -23.03 10.35 2.74
N LEU A 189 -21.86 10.21 3.36
CA LEU A 189 -21.73 10.21 4.83
C LEU A 189 -22.29 11.48 5.47
N ARG A 190 -22.16 12.62 4.79
CA ARG A 190 -22.73 13.87 5.27
C ARG A 190 -24.25 13.90 5.15
N GLN A 191 -24.80 13.42 4.04
CA GLN A 191 -26.26 13.32 3.90
C GLN A 191 -26.86 12.43 5.01
N GLU A 192 -26.21 11.30 5.30
CA GLU A 192 -26.61 10.43 6.41
C GLU A 192 -26.48 11.13 7.78
N MET A 193 -25.41 11.89 8.00
CA MET A 193 -25.23 12.70 9.21
C MET A 193 -26.34 13.75 9.38
N ASP A 194 -26.72 14.42 8.30
CA ASP A 194 -27.74 15.47 8.30
C ASP A 194 -29.15 14.88 8.48
N ALA A 195 -29.40 13.67 7.96
CA ALA A 195 -30.66 12.94 8.10
C ALA A 195 -30.82 12.20 9.44
N ALA A 196 -29.72 11.90 10.14
CA ALA A 196 -29.75 11.17 11.41
C ALA A 196 -30.45 11.99 12.52
N VAL A 197 -31.55 11.43 13.04
CA VAL A 197 -32.32 12.00 14.15
C VAL A 197 -31.71 11.61 15.51
N ASP A 198 -31.30 10.35 15.64
CA ASP A 198 -30.67 9.84 16.85
C ASP A 198 -29.27 10.45 17.09
N PRO A 199 -29.01 11.04 18.27
CA PRO A 199 -27.73 11.66 18.59
C PRO A 199 -26.52 10.72 18.47
N ALA A 200 -26.66 9.44 18.84
CA ALA A 200 -25.55 8.49 18.78
C ALA A 200 -25.15 8.18 17.33
N THR A 201 -26.13 7.93 16.47
CA THR A 201 -25.95 7.72 15.04
C THR A 201 -25.37 8.94 14.35
N LYS A 202 -25.87 10.14 14.69
CA LYS A 202 -25.33 11.40 14.18
C LYS A 202 -23.87 11.60 14.57
N ALA A 203 -23.49 11.25 15.80
CA ALA A 203 -22.11 11.32 16.26
C ALA A 203 -21.19 10.35 15.50
N LEU A 204 -21.65 9.13 15.20
CA LEU A 204 -20.90 8.16 14.39
C LEU A 204 -20.63 8.68 12.98
N TYR A 205 -21.64 9.22 12.30
CA TYR A 205 -21.45 9.81 10.97
C TYR A 205 -20.58 11.06 11.01
N LYS A 206 -20.73 11.91 12.04
CA LYS A 206 -19.83 13.06 12.26
C LYS A 206 -18.38 12.61 12.37
N GLN A 207 -18.10 11.59 13.18
CA GLN A 207 -16.74 11.03 13.31
C GLN A 207 -16.23 10.47 11.97
N ALA A 208 -17.07 9.75 11.23
CA ALA A 208 -16.70 9.20 9.92
C ALA A 208 -16.36 10.29 8.90
N VAL A 209 -17.17 11.36 8.82
CA VAL A 209 -16.92 12.52 7.95
C VAL A 209 -15.63 13.22 8.34
N LEU A 210 -15.44 13.54 9.63
CA LEU A 210 -14.24 14.19 10.13
C LEU A 210 -12.98 13.37 9.84
N GLY A 211 -13.04 12.04 10.02
CA GLY A 211 -11.95 11.14 9.68
C GLY A 211 -11.56 11.22 8.20
N GLN A 212 -12.54 11.17 7.30
CA GLN A 212 -12.29 11.29 5.86
C GLN A 212 -11.69 12.64 5.46
N LEU A 213 -12.16 13.73 6.07
CA LEU A 213 -11.68 15.09 5.79
C LEU A 213 -10.26 15.33 6.30
N ARG A 214 -9.98 14.93 7.55
CA ARG A 214 -8.65 15.09 8.17
C ARG A 214 -7.59 14.32 7.38
N GLU A 215 -7.86 13.08 7.02
CA GLU A 215 -6.95 12.26 6.21
C GLU A 215 -6.78 12.81 4.77
N GLY A 216 -7.82 13.44 4.22
CA GLY A 216 -7.76 14.10 2.90
C GLY A 216 -7.08 15.46 2.90
N SER A 217 -7.01 16.15 4.04
CA SER A 217 -6.50 17.52 4.16
C SER A 217 -5.08 17.76 3.62
N PRO A 218 -4.13 16.80 3.66
CA PRO A 218 -2.83 16.99 3.03
C PRO A 218 -2.86 17.02 1.49
N LEU A 219 -3.95 16.51 0.87
CA LEU A 219 -4.15 16.51 -0.58
C LEU A 219 -5.08 17.64 -1.03
N ASP A 220 -5.99 18.08 -0.16
CA ASP A 220 -6.90 19.19 -0.40
C ASP A 220 -7.00 20.06 0.87
N PRO A 221 -6.29 21.21 0.93
CA PRO A 221 -6.30 22.08 2.10
C PRO A 221 -7.68 22.59 2.50
N SER A 222 -8.64 22.69 1.56
CA SER A 222 -10.01 23.14 1.84
C SER A 222 -10.72 22.21 2.83
N PHE A 223 -10.33 20.94 2.89
CA PHE A 223 -10.91 19.95 3.80
C PHE A 223 -10.61 20.26 5.27
N ARG A 224 -9.51 20.96 5.56
CA ARG A 224 -9.20 21.41 6.92
C ARG A 224 -10.24 22.41 7.40
N THR A 225 -10.50 23.45 6.61
CA THR A 225 -11.52 24.45 6.89
C THR A 225 -12.89 23.81 7.06
N TYR A 226 -13.22 22.86 6.18
CA TYR A 226 -14.48 22.16 6.24
C TYR A 226 -14.63 21.26 7.48
N SER A 227 -13.57 20.56 7.90
CA SER A 227 -13.60 19.79 9.15
C SER A 227 -13.81 20.66 10.39
N GLN A 228 -13.18 21.84 10.43
CA GLN A 228 -13.36 22.80 11.54
C GLN A 228 -14.79 23.33 11.61
N ALA A 229 -15.42 23.57 10.46
CA ALA A 229 -16.83 23.97 10.41
C ALA A 229 -17.74 22.89 11.00
N ILE A 230 -17.55 21.62 10.60
CA ILE A 230 -18.35 20.49 11.11
C ILE A 230 -18.13 20.24 12.60
N GLU A 231 -16.91 20.43 13.11
CA GLU A 231 -16.62 20.32 14.54
C GLU A 231 -17.47 21.30 15.37
N ARG A 232 -17.56 22.54 14.91
CA ARG A 232 -18.31 23.65 15.53
C ARG A 232 -19.83 23.53 15.45
N MET A 233 -20.37 22.61 14.67
CA MET A 233 -21.82 22.35 14.56
C MET A 233 -22.37 21.47 15.71
N ALA A 234 -21.57 21.17 16.74
CA ALA A 234 -22.04 20.51 17.97
C ALA A 234 -22.36 21.54 19.05
#